data_AF-A0A7C5ULP3-F1
#
_entry.id   AF-A0A7C5ULP3-F1
#
_cell.length_a   1.000
_cell.length_b   1.000
_cell.length_c   1.000
_cell.angle_alpha   90.00
_cell.angle_beta   90.00
_cell.angle_gamma   90.00
#
_symmetry.space_group_name_H-M   'P 1'
#
loop_
_entity.id
_entity.type
_entity.pdbx_description
1 polymer ?
#
loop_
_entity_poly.entity_id
_entity_poly.type
_entity_poly.pdbx_seq_one_letter_code
_entity_poly.pdbx_strand_id
1 'polypeptide(L)'
;GVETILLKYREKPKGIYMKWLEGPWKDREMVYNELMYKDKVRARESGILGFAPIWIHYTNPLATRGTNHNALEVGLKFTLDLNLRDYKKGTANNELQRVDHGIQELDGKKVYVMENILPKDKNKGYYCYRVIHYMDYATGIEIKTDIYNWDNQLQESFFYSQIKVNVGLTDKDFDPANPEYNL
;
A
#
# COMPACT_ATOMS: atom_id res chain seq x y z
N GLY A 1 7.33 1.89 12.99
CA GLY A 1 7.54 3.35 13.00
C GLY A 1 6.90 3.92 11.76
N VAL A 2 6.70 5.24 11.68
CA VAL A 2 6.21 5.86 10.43
C VAL A 2 7.30 5.73 9.36
N GLU A 3 6.90 5.40 8.14
CA GLU A 3 7.77 5.23 6.98
C GLU A 3 7.33 6.20 5.88
N THR A 4 8.30 6.77 5.18
CA THR A 4 8.04 7.54 3.96
C THR A 4 8.67 6.80 2.79
N ILE A 5 7.85 6.42 1.81
CA ILE A 5 8.25 5.53 0.72
C ILE A 5 7.99 6.24 -0.61
N LEU A 6 9.02 6.32 -1.46
CA LEU A 6 8.83 6.61 -2.87
C LEU A 6 8.35 5.35 -3.56
N LEU A 7 7.14 5.38 -4.14
CA LEU A 7 6.55 4.28 -4.89
C LEU A 7 6.43 4.65 -6.38
N LYS A 8 7.01 3.84 -7.26
CA LYS A 8 6.62 3.79 -8.67
C LYS A 8 5.81 2.52 -8.89
N TYR A 9 4.66 2.66 -9.54
CA TYR A 9 3.75 1.55 -9.81
C TYR A 9 3.28 1.58 -11.26
N ARG A 10 3.36 0.44 -11.93
CA ARG A 10 2.77 0.20 -13.25
C ARG A 10 1.94 -1.07 -13.21
N GLU A 11 0.72 -1.00 -13.74
CA GLU A 11 -0.23 -2.11 -13.70
C GLU A 11 0.10 -3.22 -14.71
N LYS A 12 0.47 -2.86 -15.96
CA LYS A 12 0.76 -3.84 -17.01
C LYS A 12 1.96 -3.42 -17.88
N PRO A 13 2.95 -4.31 -18.09
CA PRO A 13 3.23 -5.45 -17.21
C PRO A 13 3.52 -4.95 -15.79
N LYS A 14 3.17 -5.75 -14.77
CA LYS A 14 3.26 -5.28 -13.39
C LYS A 14 4.71 -4.94 -13.03
N GLY A 15 4.90 -3.70 -12.60
CA GLY A 15 6.18 -3.15 -12.19
C GLY A 15 6.02 -2.37 -10.89
N ILE A 16 6.89 -2.64 -9.92
CA ILE A 16 6.90 -1.96 -8.63
C ILE A 16 8.33 -1.57 -8.32
N TYR A 17 8.56 -0.30 -8.00
CA TYR A 17 9.80 0.14 -7.37
C TYR A 17 9.46 0.88 -6.09
N MET A 18 10.16 0.55 -5.01
CA MET A 18 10.02 1.19 -3.71
C MET A 18 11.38 1.60 -3.17
N LYS A 19 11.45 2.81 -2.64
CA LYS A 19 12.59 3.31 -1.87
C LYS A 19 12.12 3.93 -0.56
N TRP A 20 12.66 3.45 0.55
CA TRP A 20 12.36 3.99 1.87
C TRP A 20 13.23 5.22 2.12
N LEU A 21 12.59 6.40 2.12
CA LEU A 21 13.23 7.69 2.32
C LEU A 21 13.43 8.00 3.80
N GLU A 22 12.45 7.61 4.62
CA GLU A 22 12.44 7.82 6.07
C GLU A 22 11.86 6.61 6.81
N GLY A 23 12.13 6.53 8.11
CA GLY A 23 11.67 5.47 9.00
C GLY A 23 12.71 4.40 9.30
N PRO A 24 12.32 3.30 9.96
CA PRO A 24 13.23 2.27 10.45
C PRO A 24 14.04 1.56 9.36
N TRP A 25 13.53 1.54 8.13
CA TRP A 25 14.14 0.87 6.98
C TRP A 25 14.68 1.85 5.94
N LYS A 26 15.05 3.06 6.35
CA LYS A 26 15.65 4.06 5.47
C LYS A 26 16.77 3.45 4.62
N ASP A 27 16.82 3.83 3.35
CA ASP A 27 17.75 3.35 2.32
C ASP A 27 17.50 1.90 1.83
N ARG A 28 16.46 1.22 2.35
CA ARG A 28 15.96 0.00 1.70
C ARG A 28 15.45 0.34 0.30
N GLU A 29 15.78 -0.51 -0.67
CA GLU A 29 15.25 -0.44 -2.03
C GLU A 29 14.73 -1.80 -2.48
N MET A 30 13.69 -1.78 -3.32
CA MET A 30 13.11 -2.99 -3.89
C MET A 30 12.58 -2.71 -5.30
N VAL A 31 12.79 -3.65 -6.22
CA VAL A 31 12.14 -3.66 -7.53
C VAL A 31 11.51 -5.02 -7.83
N TYR A 32 10.34 -4.97 -8.46
CA TYR A 32 9.64 -6.09 -9.05
C TYR A 32 9.39 -5.80 -10.52
N ASN A 33 9.62 -6.81 -11.36
CA ASN A 33 9.33 -6.77 -12.77
C ASN A 33 8.76 -8.12 -13.22
N GLU A 34 7.48 -8.11 -13.53
CA GLU A 34 6.73 -9.30 -13.94
C GLU A 34 7.31 -10.02 -15.17
N LEU A 35 7.99 -9.28 -16.06
CA LEU A 35 8.60 -9.86 -17.26
C LEU A 35 9.89 -10.65 -16.98
N MET A 36 10.55 -10.38 -15.85
CA MET A 36 11.79 -11.06 -15.47
C MET A 36 11.55 -12.22 -14.51
N TYR A 37 10.92 -11.95 -13.36
CA TYR A 37 10.59 -12.95 -12.36
C TYR A 37 9.20 -12.68 -11.80
N LYS A 38 8.31 -13.66 -11.92
CA LYS A 38 6.92 -13.55 -11.45
C LYS A 38 6.78 -13.74 -9.94
N ASP A 39 7.76 -14.39 -9.32
CA ASP A 39 7.73 -14.84 -7.93
C ASP A 39 8.79 -14.15 -7.05
N LYS A 40 9.65 -13.30 -7.63
CA LYS A 40 10.76 -12.69 -6.90
C LYS A 40 10.81 -11.19 -7.05
N VAL A 41 11.30 -10.56 -5.99
CA VAL A 41 11.74 -9.16 -5.99
C VAL A 41 13.26 -9.12 -5.86
N ARG A 42 13.87 -8.10 -6.45
CA ARG A 42 15.25 -7.73 -6.15
C ARG A 42 15.21 -6.67 -5.06
N ALA A 43 15.84 -6.95 -3.93
CA ALA A 43 15.81 -6.05 -2.78
C ALA A 43 17.20 -5.84 -2.21
N ARG A 44 17.50 -4.61 -1.78
CA ARG A 44 18.63 -4.28 -0.93
C ARG A 44 18.10 -3.80 0.41
N GLU A 45 18.52 -4.47 1.48
CA GLU A 45 18.13 -4.07 2.83
C GLU A 45 18.90 -2.86 3.34
N SER A 46 18.39 -2.27 4.42
CA SER A 46 19.05 -1.17 5.14
C SER A 46 20.14 -1.69 6.10
N GLY A 47 21.11 -0.83 6.43
CA GLY A 47 22.16 -1.12 7.41
C GLY A 47 23.08 -2.29 7.05
N ILE A 48 23.52 -3.07 8.05
CA ILE A 48 24.51 -4.15 7.87
C ILE A 48 24.03 -5.30 6.97
N LEU A 49 22.70 -5.49 6.86
CA LEU A 49 22.12 -6.50 5.97
C LEU A 49 22.09 -6.04 4.51
N GLY A 50 22.36 -4.76 4.26
CA GLY A 50 22.38 -4.13 2.94
C GLY A 50 23.72 -4.20 2.22
N PHE A 51 24.61 -5.14 2.53
CA PHE A 51 25.94 -5.19 1.89
C PHE A 51 25.85 -5.55 0.39
N ALA A 52 24.86 -6.33 0.00
CA ALA A 52 24.55 -6.63 -1.39
C ALA A 52 23.04 -6.82 -1.58
N PRO A 53 22.49 -6.42 -2.73
CA PRO A 53 21.12 -6.74 -3.08
C PRO A 53 20.95 -8.24 -3.36
N ILE A 54 19.75 -8.76 -3.08
CA ILE A 54 19.40 -10.18 -3.18
C ILE A 54 18.09 -10.39 -3.94
N TRP A 55 17.97 -11.55 -4.57
CA TRP A 55 16.71 -12.02 -5.14
C TRP A 55 15.98 -12.87 -4.10
N ILE A 56 14.78 -12.46 -3.72
CA ILE A 56 13.97 -13.16 -2.71
C ILE A 56 12.54 -13.32 -3.21
N HIS A 57 11.89 -14.40 -2.79
CA HIS A 57 10.48 -14.61 -3.08
C HIS A 57 9.65 -13.45 -2.48
N TYR A 58 8.61 -12.98 -3.17
CA TYR A 58 7.84 -11.80 -2.74
C TYR A 58 7.08 -11.99 -1.40
N THR A 59 6.95 -13.24 -0.93
CA THR A 59 6.38 -13.59 0.39
C THR A 59 7.44 -13.90 1.45
N ASN A 60 8.73 -13.80 1.12
CA ASN A 60 9.79 -14.06 2.09
C ASN A 60 9.68 -13.07 3.27
N PRO A 61 9.92 -13.50 4.53
CA PRO A 61 9.85 -12.60 5.69
C PRO A 61 10.70 -11.32 5.60
N LEU A 62 11.81 -11.35 4.84
CA LEU A 62 12.60 -10.15 4.56
C LEU A 62 11.86 -9.20 3.60
N ALA A 63 11.19 -9.74 2.58
CA ALA A 63 10.42 -8.96 1.61
C ALA A 63 9.15 -8.34 2.22
N THR A 64 8.58 -8.98 3.25
CA THR A 64 7.36 -8.52 3.93
C THR A 64 7.64 -7.76 5.23
N ARG A 65 8.91 -7.46 5.52
CA ARG A 65 9.30 -6.81 6.78
C ARG A 65 8.74 -5.39 6.87
N GLY A 66 7.91 -5.15 7.87
CA GLY A 66 7.27 -3.84 8.12
C GLY A 66 5.89 -3.68 7.49
N THR A 67 5.29 -4.73 6.94
CA THR A 67 3.94 -4.72 6.35
C THR A 67 3.18 -6.01 6.71
N ASN A 68 1.84 -5.97 6.72
CA ASN A 68 1.01 -7.18 6.81
C ASN A 68 0.71 -7.80 5.44
N HIS A 69 1.26 -7.23 4.37
CA HIS A 69 1.02 -7.60 2.99
C HIS A 69 2.27 -8.21 2.37
N ASN A 70 2.11 -8.98 1.29
CA ASN A 70 3.26 -9.40 0.51
C ASN A 70 3.83 -8.23 -0.32
N ALA A 71 5.05 -8.37 -0.84
CA ALA A 71 5.74 -7.26 -1.51
C ALA A 71 5.05 -6.74 -2.80
N LEU A 72 4.07 -7.48 -3.35
CA LEU A 72 3.32 -7.09 -4.55
C LEU A 72 1.95 -6.46 -4.24
N GLU A 73 1.55 -6.47 -2.98
CA GLU A 73 0.28 -5.96 -2.44
C GLU A 73 0.48 -4.52 -1.92
N VAL A 74 0.71 -3.60 -2.85
CA VAL A 74 1.02 -2.19 -2.55
C VAL A 74 0.33 -1.24 -3.52
N GLY A 75 0.16 0.00 -3.07
CA GLY A 75 -0.36 1.08 -3.89
C GLY A 75 -1.89 1.17 -3.89
N LEU A 76 -2.37 2.27 -4.46
CA LEU A 76 -3.79 2.65 -4.46
C LEU A 76 -4.72 1.55 -4.97
N LYS A 77 -4.32 0.85 -6.03
CA LYS A 77 -5.15 -0.21 -6.62
C LYS A 77 -5.35 -1.38 -5.65
N PHE A 78 -4.28 -1.84 -5.00
CA PHE A 78 -4.39 -2.92 -4.03
C PHE A 78 -5.32 -2.52 -2.86
N THR A 79 -5.11 -1.34 -2.29
CA THR A 79 -5.96 -0.81 -1.21
C THR A 79 -7.42 -0.71 -1.65
N LEU A 80 -7.68 -0.20 -2.86
CA LEU A 80 -9.03 -0.12 -3.43
C LEU A 80 -9.67 -1.49 -3.64
N ASP A 81 -8.93 -2.47 -4.18
CA ASP A 81 -9.43 -3.83 -4.42
C ASP A 81 -9.78 -4.53 -3.09
N LEU A 82 -8.95 -4.34 -2.06
CA LEU A 82 -9.17 -4.86 -0.70
C LEU A 82 -10.45 -4.26 -0.09
N ASN A 83 -10.60 -2.94 -0.16
CA ASN A 83 -11.77 -2.21 0.33
C ASN A 83 -13.04 -2.64 -0.43
N LEU A 84 -12.97 -2.75 -1.76
CA LEU A 84 -14.10 -3.12 -2.61
C LEU A 84 -14.60 -4.53 -2.32
N ARG A 85 -13.69 -5.48 -2.04
CA ARG A 85 -14.05 -6.85 -1.67
C ARG A 85 -14.91 -6.87 -0.42
N ASP A 86 -14.45 -6.23 0.65
CA ASP A 86 -15.15 -6.20 1.93
C ASP A 86 -16.44 -5.38 1.85
N TYR A 87 -16.44 -4.27 1.11
CA TYR A 87 -17.63 -3.47 0.83
C TYR A 87 -18.73 -4.29 0.16
N LYS A 88 -18.39 -5.02 -0.91
CA LYS A 88 -19.36 -5.86 -1.64
C LYS A 88 -19.94 -6.96 -0.74
N LYS A 89 -19.08 -7.63 0.02
CA LYS A 89 -19.48 -8.69 0.95
C LYS A 89 -20.38 -8.16 2.07
N GLY A 90 -19.98 -7.06 2.72
CA GLY A 90 -20.74 -6.44 3.79
C GLY A 90 -22.08 -5.89 3.32
N THR A 91 -22.13 -5.29 2.13
CA THR A 91 -23.40 -4.84 1.52
C THR A 91 -24.33 -6.02 1.22
N ALA A 92 -23.81 -7.09 0.60
CA ALA A 92 -24.61 -8.26 0.24
C ALA A 92 -25.23 -8.96 1.46
N ASN A 93 -24.53 -8.94 2.60
CA ASN A 93 -25.00 -9.54 3.85
C ASN A 93 -25.80 -8.58 4.74
N ASN A 94 -25.99 -7.32 4.33
CA ASN A 94 -26.55 -6.25 5.17
C ASN A 94 -25.79 -6.07 6.51
N GLU A 95 -24.46 -6.19 6.44
CA GLU A 95 -23.54 -6.12 7.59
C GLU A 95 -22.66 -4.86 7.58
N LEU A 96 -22.69 -4.08 6.50
CA LEU A 96 -21.92 -2.85 6.36
C LEU A 96 -22.73 -1.66 6.89
N GLN A 97 -22.21 -1.01 7.93
CA GLN A 97 -22.61 0.33 8.34
C GLN A 97 -21.66 1.36 7.73
N ARG A 98 -22.21 2.50 7.29
CA ARG A 98 -21.43 3.62 6.79
C ARG A 98 -21.74 4.87 7.58
N VAL A 99 -20.69 5.63 7.93
CA VAL A 99 -20.80 6.93 8.61
C VAL A 99 -20.13 7.97 7.73
N ASP A 100 -20.88 9.03 7.43
CA ASP A 100 -20.38 10.21 6.73
C ASP A 100 -19.84 11.21 7.76
N HIS A 101 -18.54 11.49 7.67
CA HIS A 101 -17.86 12.45 8.54
C HIS A 101 -17.67 13.82 7.87
N GLY A 102 -18.28 14.02 6.70
CA GLY A 102 -18.28 15.26 5.94
C GLY A 102 -16.94 15.59 5.31
N ILE A 103 -16.77 16.87 4.99
CA ILE A 103 -15.53 17.42 4.45
C ILE A 103 -14.61 17.82 5.60
N GLN A 104 -13.37 17.37 5.55
CA GLN A 104 -12.30 17.69 6.52
C GLN A 104 -11.06 18.21 5.80
N GLU A 105 -10.07 18.63 6.57
CA GLU A 105 -8.75 19.03 6.07
C GLU A 105 -7.69 17.97 6.42
N LEU A 106 -6.89 17.58 5.43
CA LEU A 106 -5.77 16.65 5.58
C LEU A 106 -4.60 17.17 4.74
N ASP A 107 -3.50 17.55 5.39
CA ASP A 107 -2.28 18.03 4.73
C ASP A 107 -2.55 19.18 3.72
N GLY A 108 -3.36 20.16 4.15
CA GLY A 108 -3.77 21.30 3.32
C GLY A 108 -4.77 20.98 2.21
N LYS A 109 -5.26 19.73 2.11
CA LYS A 109 -6.30 19.33 1.16
C LYS A 109 -7.65 19.19 1.82
N LYS A 110 -8.71 19.56 1.10
CA LYS A 110 -10.08 19.16 1.45
C LYS A 110 -10.26 17.69 1.09
N VAL A 111 -10.76 16.91 2.04
CA VAL A 111 -11.07 15.49 1.86
C VAL A 111 -12.49 15.20 2.29
N TYR A 112 -13.16 14.30 1.58
CA TYR A 112 -14.42 13.71 2.06
C TYR A 112 -14.09 12.44 2.84
N VAL A 113 -14.59 12.37 4.08
CA VAL A 113 -14.25 11.31 5.02
C VAL A 113 -15.42 10.38 5.22
N MET A 114 -15.21 9.11 4.87
CA MET A 114 -16.20 8.05 5.03
C MET A 114 -15.66 6.95 5.92
N GLU A 115 -16.48 6.48 6.85
CA GLU A 115 -16.15 5.35 7.69
C GLU A 115 -17.04 4.17 7.35
N ASN A 116 -16.42 3.01 7.16
CA ASN A 116 -17.07 1.73 6.95
C ASN A 116 -16.86 0.88 8.21
N ILE A 117 -17.94 0.38 8.79
CA ILE A 117 -17.96 -0.44 9.99
C ILE A 117 -18.59 -1.79 9.65
N LEU A 118 -17.84 -2.86 9.90
CA LEU A 118 -18.25 -4.25 9.68
C LEU A 118 -18.45 -4.94 11.05
N PRO A 119 -18.94 -6.19 11.11
CA PRO A 119 -19.09 -6.88 12.37
C PRO A 119 -17.75 -7.09 13.10
N LYS A 120 -17.73 -6.94 14.42
CA LYS A 120 -16.60 -7.31 15.30
C LYS A 120 -16.44 -8.83 15.45
N ASP A 121 -16.45 -9.55 14.33
CA ASP A 121 -16.29 -11.00 14.30
C ASP A 121 -15.29 -11.39 13.20
N LYS A 122 -14.10 -11.78 13.63
CA LYS A 122 -13.01 -12.21 12.73
C LYS A 122 -13.35 -13.44 11.90
N ASN A 123 -14.29 -14.27 12.36
CA ASN A 123 -14.66 -15.50 11.65
C ASN A 123 -15.53 -15.23 10.43
N LYS A 124 -16.05 -14.00 10.27
CA LYS A 124 -16.79 -13.61 9.07
C LYS A 124 -15.90 -13.40 7.85
N GLY A 125 -14.58 -13.42 8.00
CA GLY A 125 -13.64 -13.33 6.87
C GLY A 125 -13.65 -11.96 6.18
N TYR A 126 -13.85 -10.89 6.96
CA TYR A 126 -13.50 -9.52 6.55
C TYR A 126 -12.02 -9.29 6.83
N TYR A 127 -11.42 -8.30 6.19
CA TYR A 127 -10.03 -7.90 6.46
C TYR A 127 -9.87 -7.29 7.85
N CYS A 128 -10.86 -6.50 8.26
CA CYS A 128 -10.81 -5.69 9.47
C CYS A 128 -12.22 -5.39 9.98
N TYR A 129 -12.29 -4.77 11.16
CA TYR A 129 -13.56 -4.33 11.73
C TYR A 129 -14.02 -3.00 11.15
N ARG A 130 -13.10 -2.06 10.93
CA ARG A 130 -13.44 -0.67 10.64
C ARG A 130 -12.37 -0.02 9.79
N VAL A 131 -12.80 0.72 8.77
CA VAL A 131 -11.92 1.47 7.87
C VAL A 131 -12.41 2.90 7.77
N ILE A 132 -11.49 3.87 7.85
CA ILE A 132 -11.75 5.27 7.55
C ILE A 132 -11.05 5.62 6.25
N HIS A 133 -11.84 6.05 5.28
CA HIS A 133 -11.41 6.46 3.95
C HIS A 133 -11.36 7.98 3.88
N TYR A 134 -10.26 8.52 3.34
CA TYR A 134 -10.08 9.94 3.08
C TYR A 134 -9.91 10.14 1.59
N MET A 135 -10.96 10.62 0.93
CA MET A 135 -10.95 10.87 -0.51
C MET A 135 -10.65 12.33 -0.78
N ASP A 136 -9.63 12.63 -1.58
CA ASP A 136 -9.33 13.99 -2.02
C ASP A 136 -10.55 14.55 -2.74
N TYR A 137 -11.12 15.64 -2.19
CA TYR A 137 -12.37 16.21 -2.67
C TYR A 137 -12.27 16.69 -4.12
N ALA A 138 -11.08 17.12 -4.57
CA ALA A 138 -10.89 17.64 -5.92
C ALA A 138 -10.76 16.54 -6.97
N THR A 139 -10.17 15.39 -6.61
CA THR A 139 -9.84 14.32 -7.57
C THR A 139 -10.70 13.07 -7.43
N GLY A 140 -11.38 12.91 -6.28
CA GLY A 140 -12.11 11.70 -5.92
C GLY A 140 -11.23 10.50 -5.59
N ILE A 141 -9.90 10.67 -5.57
CA ILE A 141 -8.95 9.59 -5.28
C ILE A 141 -8.83 9.42 -3.76
N GLU A 142 -8.89 8.18 -3.29
CA GLU A 142 -8.56 7.85 -1.89
C GLU A 142 -7.08 8.14 -1.64
N ILE A 143 -6.78 9.12 -0.79
CA ILE A 143 -5.41 9.53 -0.47
C ILE A 143 -4.95 9.02 0.87
N LYS A 144 -5.87 8.68 1.78
CA LYS A 144 -5.52 8.05 3.05
C LYS A 144 -6.56 6.98 3.43
N THR A 145 -6.09 5.92 4.07
CA THR A 145 -6.93 4.88 4.65
C THR A 145 -6.39 4.52 6.03
N ASP A 146 -7.24 4.58 7.06
CA ASP A 146 -6.93 4.07 8.40
C ASP A 146 -7.73 2.79 8.66
N ILE A 147 -7.03 1.71 9.01
CA ILE A 147 -7.61 0.37 9.16
C ILE A 147 -7.50 -0.06 10.61
N TYR A 148 -8.63 -0.43 11.21
CA TYR A 148 -8.72 -0.83 12.61
C TYR A 148 -9.06 -2.32 12.74
N ASN A 149 -8.29 -3.01 13.59
CA ASN A 149 -8.52 -4.42 13.88
C ASN A 149 -9.82 -4.64 14.68
N TRP A 150 -10.16 -5.91 14.97
CA TRP A 150 -11.36 -6.27 15.72
C TRP A 150 -11.42 -5.75 17.17
N ASP A 151 -10.27 -5.43 17.75
CA ASP A 151 -10.15 -4.77 19.06
C ASP A 151 -10.27 -3.24 18.96
N ASN A 152 -10.58 -2.72 17.76
CA ASN A 152 -10.68 -1.31 17.42
C ASN A 152 -9.38 -0.51 17.62
N GLN A 153 -8.24 -1.17 17.45
CA GLN A 153 -6.92 -0.55 17.46
C GLN A 153 -6.47 -0.29 16.03
N LEU A 154 -5.79 0.85 15.80
CA LEU A 154 -5.21 1.16 14.49
C LEU A 154 -4.16 0.10 14.14
N GLN A 155 -4.43 -0.65 13.09
CA GLN A 155 -3.57 -1.73 12.60
C GLN A 155 -2.69 -1.26 11.44
N GLU A 156 -3.27 -0.50 10.50
CA GLU A 156 -2.56 0.04 9.34
C GLU A 156 -3.04 1.45 9.03
N SER A 157 -2.14 2.28 8.50
CA SER A 157 -2.45 3.59 7.95
C SER A 157 -1.61 3.81 6.71
N PHE A 158 -2.25 4.07 5.59
CA PHE A 158 -1.59 4.40 4.32
C PHE A 158 -1.96 5.82 3.94
N PHE A 159 -0.96 6.66 3.63
CA PHE A 159 -1.17 8.03 3.18
C PHE A 159 -0.33 8.34 1.94
N TYR A 160 -1.00 8.73 0.86
CA TYR A 160 -0.42 9.08 -0.43
C TYR A 160 -0.41 10.61 -0.59
N SER A 161 0.63 11.26 -0.07
CA SER A 161 0.74 12.74 -0.06
C SER A 161 1.05 13.35 -1.43
N GLN A 162 1.75 12.62 -2.31
CA GLN A 162 2.22 13.13 -3.61
C GLN A 162 1.88 12.18 -4.77
N ILE A 163 0.60 12.08 -5.11
CA ILE A 163 0.15 11.25 -6.23
C ILE A 163 0.43 11.96 -7.56
N LYS A 164 1.09 11.26 -8.47
CA LYS A 164 1.22 11.64 -9.88
C LYS A 164 0.78 10.46 -10.75
N VAL A 165 -0.14 10.72 -11.68
CA VAL A 165 -0.65 9.70 -12.62
C VAL A 165 -0.05 9.93 -14.01
N ASN A 166 0.01 8.88 -14.83
CA ASN A 166 0.45 8.94 -16.23
C ASN A 166 1.83 9.59 -16.43
N VAL A 167 2.77 9.34 -15.51
CA VAL A 167 4.11 9.97 -15.52
C VAL A 167 5.09 9.38 -16.53
N GLY A 168 4.64 8.50 -17.43
CA GLY A 168 5.47 7.93 -18.49
C GLY A 168 6.48 6.86 -18.03
N LEU A 169 6.15 6.07 -17.01
CA LEU A 169 7.02 4.99 -16.53
C LEU A 169 7.29 3.95 -17.64
N THR A 170 8.55 3.57 -17.78
CA THR A 170 9.05 2.63 -18.80
C THR A 170 9.60 1.35 -18.16
N ASP A 171 10.04 0.40 -18.97
CA ASP A 171 10.68 -0.82 -18.45
C ASP A 171 11.97 -0.54 -17.68
N LYS A 172 12.69 0.54 -18.02
CA LYS A 172 13.89 0.99 -17.29
C LYS A 172 13.57 1.31 -15.81
N ASP A 173 12.39 1.85 -15.53
CA ASP A 173 11.97 2.17 -14.16
C ASP A 173 11.82 0.93 -13.27
N PHE A 174 11.71 -0.25 -13.88
CA PHE A 174 11.56 -1.53 -13.20
C PHE A 174 12.69 -2.50 -13.56
N ASP A 175 13.84 -1.99 -14.01
CA ASP A 175 15.02 -2.78 -14.28
C ASP A 175 15.86 -2.94 -12.99
N PRO A 176 16.12 -4.17 -12.49
CA PRO A 176 17.04 -4.44 -11.39
C PRO A 176 18.47 -3.95 -11.64
N ALA A 177 18.87 -3.78 -12.91
CA ALA A 177 20.17 -3.25 -13.29
C ALA A 177 20.15 -1.74 -13.54
N ASN A 178 19.05 -1.03 -13.21
CA ASN A 178 18.98 0.41 -13.38
C ASN A 178 20.06 1.10 -12.53
N PRO A 179 21.01 1.83 -13.14
CA PRO A 179 22.15 2.44 -12.44
C PRO A 179 21.75 3.58 -11.49
N GLU A 180 20.51 4.07 -11.57
CA GLU A 180 19.95 5.06 -10.64
C GLU A 180 19.50 4.42 -9.31
N TYR A 181 19.41 3.08 -9.27
CA TYR A 181 18.98 2.31 -8.10
C TYR A 181 20.15 1.62 -7.43
N ASN A 182 19.95 1.31 -6.15
CA ASN A 182 20.95 0.66 -5.33
C ASN A 182 20.68 -0.85 -5.20
N LEU A 183 20.59 -1.57 -6.33
CA LEU A 183 20.05 -2.95 -6.46
C LEU A 183 20.94 -3.94 -7.25
#